data_AF-A0A958F410-F1
#
_entry.id   AF-A0A958F410-F1
#
_cell.length_a   1.000
_cell.length_b   1.000
_cell.length_c   1.000
_cell.angle_alpha   90.00
_cell.angle_beta   90.00
_cell.angle_gamma   90.00
#
_symmetry.space_group_name_H-M   'P 1'
#
loop_
_entity.id
_entity.type
_entity.pdbx_description
1 polymer ?
#
loop_
_entity_poly.entity_id
_entity_poly.type
_entity_poly.pdbx_seq_one_letter_code
_entity_poly.pdbx_strand_id
1 'polypeptide(L)'
;ASLLKKMKLYAPYKTKADQENAHRRLIFETIVGQNGIKMGDPNIRERVLADAKGDALDSLLCAIIVVKQLCNPKGLLPEDIEKYKLEGMVYS
;
A
#
# COMPACT_ATOMS: atom_id res chain seq x y z
N ALA A 1 -7.05 2.81 0.92
CA ALA A 1 -7.39 3.91 -0.01
C ALA A 1 -6.65 5.24 0.23
N SER A 2 -6.47 5.72 1.48
CA SER A 2 -5.84 7.03 1.77
C SER A 2 -4.43 7.20 1.20
N LEU A 3 -3.61 6.15 1.22
CA LEU A 3 -2.24 6.20 0.68
C LEU A 3 -2.22 6.34 -0.85
N LEU A 4 -3.01 5.54 -1.56
CA LEU A 4 -3.14 5.65 -3.02
C LEU A 4 -3.56 7.07 -3.43
N LYS A 5 -4.40 7.73 -2.62
CA LYS A 5 -4.77 9.14 -2.82
C LYS A 5 -3.57 10.08 -2.63
N LYS A 6 -2.77 9.90 -1.57
CA LYS A 6 -1.53 10.66 -1.35
C LYS A 6 -0.53 10.47 -2.50
N MET A 7 -0.48 9.27 -3.08
CA MET A 7 0.38 8.95 -4.24
C MET A 7 -0.20 9.40 -5.58
N LYS A 8 -1.41 9.98 -5.62
CA LYS A 8 -2.16 10.32 -6.85
C LYS A 8 -2.42 9.11 -7.78
N LEU A 9 -2.49 7.91 -7.21
CA LEU A 9 -2.73 6.64 -7.91
C LEU A 9 -4.12 6.05 -7.62
N TYR A 10 -4.95 6.76 -6.86
CA TYR A 10 -6.25 6.24 -6.50
C TYR A 10 -7.22 6.27 -7.70
N ALA A 11 -7.60 5.07 -8.13
CA ALA A 11 -8.77 4.82 -8.97
C ALA A 11 -9.60 3.70 -8.32
N PRO A 12 -10.92 3.60 -8.53
CA PRO A 12 -11.71 2.49 -7.99
C PRO A 12 -11.16 1.15 -8.49
N TYR A 13 -10.73 0.25 -7.61
CA TYR A 13 -10.07 -1.01 -8.01
C TYR A 13 -10.69 -2.25 -7.35
N LYS A 14 -11.80 -2.07 -6.63
CA LYS A 14 -12.54 -3.16 -5.96
C LYS A 14 -13.78 -3.43 -6.79
N THR A 15 -14.05 -4.71 -7.04
CA THR A 15 -15.09 -5.35 -7.91
C THR A 15 -14.44 -6.20 -9.01
N LYS A 16 -15.25 -7.02 -9.68
CA LYS A 16 -14.86 -7.87 -10.81
C LYS A 16 -14.93 -7.18 -12.17
N ALA A 17 -15.33 -5.90 -12.23
CA ALA A 17 -15.47 -5.22 -13.51
C ALA A 17 -14.10 -4.95 -14.16
N ASP A 18 -14.10 -4.92 -15.51
CA ASP A 18 -12.88 -4.87 -16.32
C ASP A 18 -12.07 -3.60 -16.07
N GLN A 19 -12.78 -2.49 -15.84
CA GLN A 19 -12.16 -1.20 -15.51
C GLN A 19 -11.38 -1.28 -14.20
N GLU A 20 -11.94 -1.90 -13.17
CA GLU A 20 -11.29 -2.09 -11.88
C GLU A 20 -10.13 -3.07 -11.96
N ASN A 21 -10.18 -4.06 -12.86
CA ASN A 21 -9.03 -4.92 -13.17
C ASN A 21 -7.89 -4.10 -13.79
N ALA A 22 -8.21 -3.24 -14.77
CA ALA A 22 -7.22 -2.34 -15.36
C ALA A 22 -6.62 -1.39 -14.30
N HIS A 23 -7.43 -0.88 -13.38
CA HIS A 23 -6.96 -0.07 -12.26
C HIS A 23 -6.06 -0.88 -11.30
N ARG A 24 -6.41 -2.12 -10.93
CA ARG A 24 -5.54 -3.00 -10.13
C ARG A 24 -4.19 -3.20 -10.80
N ARG A 25 -4.18 -3.45 -12.12
CA ARG A 25 -2.95 -3.61 -12.90
C ARG A 25 -2.11 -2.34 -12.89
N LEU A 26 -2.70 -1.18 -13.18
CA LEU A 26 -1.98 0.09 -13.15
C LEU A 26 -1.36 0.36 -11.78
N ILE A 27 -2.13 0.17 -10.70
CA ILE A 27 -1.68 0.37 -9.33
C ILE A 27 -0.53 -0.59 -9.00
N PHE A 28 -0.68 -1.88 -9.31
CA PHE A 28 0.36 -2.89 -9.07
C PHE A 28 1.67 -2.55 -9.79
N GLU A 29 1.63 -2.35 -11.11
CA GLU A 29 2.83 -2.08 -11.91
C GLU A 29 3.51 -0.79 -11.45
N THR A 30 2.73 0.24 -11.12
CA THR A 30 3.28 1.51 -10.61
C THR A 30 3.98 1.30 -9.27
N ILE A 31 3.36 0.61 -8.33
CA ILE A 31 3.92 0.40 -7.00
C ILE A 31 5.17 -0.48 -7.08
N VAL A 32 5.13 -1.59 -7.82
CA VAL A 32 6.25 -2.51 -7.96
C VAL A 32 7.43 -1.82 -8.66
N GLY A 33 7.15 -1.13 -9.77
CA GLY A 33 8.16 -0.40 -10.55
C GLY A 33 8.81 0.73 -9.77
N GLN A 34 8.02 1.60 -9.13
CA GLN A 34 8.55 2.75 -8.38
C GLN A 34 9.37 2.37 -7.14
N ASN A 35 9.12 1.18 -6.57
CA ASN A 35 9.82 0.72 -5.37
C ASN A 35 10.90 -0.33 -5.68
N GLY A 36 11.13 -0.66 -6.94
CA GLY A 36 12.15 -1.63 -7.35
C GLY A 36 11.95 -3.04 -6.76
N ILE A 37 10.69 -3.41 -6.50
CA ILE A 37 10.36 -4.66 -5.81
C ILE A 37 10.47 -5.81 -6.81
N LYS A 38 11.21 -6.85 -6.43
CA LYS A 38 11.22 -8.12 -7.15
C LYS A 38 10.33 -9.12 -6.42
N MET A 39 9.35 -9.67 -7.13
CA MET A 39 8.53 -10.75 -6.60
C MET A 39 9.33 -12.05 -6.68
N GLY A 40 9.49 -12.75 -5.55
CA GLY A 40 10.18 -14.04 -5.51
C GLY A 40 9.38 -15.18 -6.14
N ASP A 41 8.05 -15.09 -6.07
CA ASP A 41 7.12 -16.01 -6.73
C ASP A 41 6.53 -15.31 -7.97
N PRO A 42 6.71 -15.86 -9.19
CA PRO A 42 6.19 -15.26 -10.41
C PRO A 42 4.66 -15.18 -10.43
N ASN A 43 3.95 -16.01 -9.65
CA ASN A 43 2.48 -16.05 -9.64
C ASN A 43 1.84 -15.01 -8.70
N ILE A 44 2.64 -14.28 -7.89
CA ILE A 44 2.11 -13.26 -6.98
C ILE A 44 1.35 -12.19 -7.75
N ARG A 45 1.86 -11.82 -8.93
CA ARG A 45 1.23 -10.82 -9.78
C ARG A 45 -0.19 -11.23 -10.14
N GLU A 46 -0.36 -12.43 -10.69
CA GLU A 46 -1.66 -12.95 -11.11
C GLU A 46 -2.61 -13.08 -9.92
N ARG A 47 -2.12 -13.55 -8.77
CA ARG A 47 -2.91 -13.67 -7.54
C ARG A 47 -3.41 -12.31 -7.04
N VAL A 48 -2.55 -11.29 -7.05
CA VAL A 48 -2.92 -9.93 -6.63
C VAL A 48 -3.94 -9.31 -7.59
N LEU A 49 -3.77 -9.50 -8.90
CA LEU A 49 -4.67 -8.94 -9.91
C LEU A 49 -6.03 -9.65 -9.96
N ALA A 50 -6.06 -10.96 -9.66
CA ALA A 50 -7.27 -11.78 -9.62
C ALA A 50 -8.14 -11.52 -8.38
N ASP A 51 -7.58 -10.94 -7.31
CA ASP A 51 -8.35 -10.61 -6.12
C ASP A 51 -9.26 -9.39 -6.36
N ALA A 52 -10.52 -9.68 -6.64
CA ALA A 52 -11.55 -8.68 -6.89
C ALA A 52 -11.86 -7.78 -5.68
N LYS A 53 -11.57 -8.23 -4.45
CA LYS A 53 -11.75 -7.39 -3.25
C LYS A 53 -10.60 -6.39 -3.08
N GLY A 54 -9.48 -6.62 -3.76
CA GLY A 54 -8.29 -5.79 -3.70
C GLY A 54 -7.54 -5.91 -2.37
N ASP A 55 -7.84 -6.92 -1.57
CA ASP A 55 -7.24 -7.17 -0.26
C ASP A 55 -5.77 -7.59 -0.42
N ALA A 56 -5.45 -8.36 -1.47
CA ALA A 56 -4.09 -8.72 -1.84
C ALA A 56 -3.27 -7.48 -2.24
N LEU A 57 -3.87 -6.54 -2.96
CA LEU A 57 -3.23 -5.28 -3.36
C LEU A 57 -3.03 -4.36 -2.15
N ASP A 58 -4.02 -4.28 -1.25
CA ASP A 58 -3.94 -3.53 0.01
C ASP A 58 -2.83 -4.10 0.92
N SER A 59 -2.72 -5.43 0.99
CA SER A 59 -1.67 -6.12 1.76
C SER A 59 -0.28 -5.85 1.20
N LEU A 60 -0.12 -5.90 -0.12
CA LEU A 60 1.14 -5.55 -0.79
C LEU A 60 1.53 -4.10 -0.50
N LEU A 61 0.59 -3.18 -0.62
CA LEU A 61 0.81 -1.76 -0.31
C LEU A 61 1.28 -1.58 1.14
N CYS A 62 0.64 -2.26 2.09
CA CYS A 62 0.99 -2.25 3.49
C CYS A 62 2.43 -2.74 3.72
N ALA A 63 2.78 -3.91 3.17
CA ALA A 63 4.12 -4.49 3.30
C ALA A 63 5.21 -3.53 2.79
N ILE A 64 4.96 -2.85 1.67
CA ILE A 64 5.90 -1.89 1.10
C ILE A 64 6.10 -0.69 2.01
N ILE A 65 5.02 -0.14 2.57
CA ILE A 65 5.11 0.96 3.53
C ILE A 65 5.94 0.52 4.73
N VAL A 66 5.64 -0.64 5.31
CA VAL A 66 6.35 -1.17 6.48
C VAL A 66 7.84 -1.27 6.18
N VAL A 67 8.22 -1.88 5.06
CA VAL A 67 9.64 -1.99 4.66
C VAL A 67 10.28 -0.62 4.48
N LYS A 68 9.64 0.33 3.78
CA LYS A 68 10.19 1.69 3.60
C LYS A 68 10.38 2.42 4.92
N GLN A 69 9.45 2.24 5.84
CA GLN A 69 9.48 2.85 7.16
C GLN A 69 10.51 2.20 8.08
N LEU A 70 10.70 0.87 8.00
CA LEU A 70 11.79 0.19 8.71
C LEU A 70 13.17 0.68 8.22
N CYS A 71 13.32 0.94 6.91
CA CYS A 71 14.55 1.51 6.35
C CYS A 71 14.74 3.00 6.67
N ASN A 72 13.68 3.72 7.05
CA ASN A 72 13.74 5.13 7.47
C ASN A 72 12.77 5.41 8.64
N PRO A 73 13.16 5.04 9.88
CA PRO A 73 12.26 5.05 11.04
C PRO A 73 11.70 6.42 11.43
N LYS A 74 12.31 7.51 10.94
CA LYS A 74 11.85 8.88 11.21
C LYS A 74 10.42 9.12 10.75
N GLY A 75 9.93 8.37 9.76
CA GLY A 75 8.54 8.47 9.28
C GLY A 75 7.52 7.65 10.06
N LEU A 76 7.93 6.85 11.05
CA LEU A 76 7.04 6.15 11.99
C LEU A 76 6.73 6.99 13.23
N LEU A 77 7.52 8.03 13.48
CA LEU A 77 7.27 8.94 14.57
C LEU A 77 6.11 9.88 14.16
N PRO A 78 5.07 10.03 15.00
CA PRO A 78 4.06 11.03 14.75
C PRO A 78 4.72 12.42 14.69
N GLU A 79 4.46 13.17 13.62
CA GLU A 79 4.98 14.54 13.43
C GLU A 79 4.50 15.50 14.53
N ASP A 80 3.39 15.16 15.19
CA ASP A 80 2.75 15.97 16.23
C ASP A 80 2.61 15.14 17.52
N ILE A 81 3.73 14.99 18.24
CA ILE A 81 3.82 14.28 19.52
C ILE A 81 2.83 14.85 20.55
N GLU A 82 2.57 16.16 20.52
CA GLU A 82 1.68 16.82 21.49
C GLU A 82 0.21 16.42 21.29
N LYS A 83 -0.22 16.14 20.05
CA LYS A 83 -1.58 15.66 19.78
C LYS A 83 -1.83 14.24 20.31
N TYR A 84 -0.81 13.39 20.35
CA TYR A 84 -0.92 12.00 20.85
C TYR A 84 -0.65 11.87 22.35
N LYS A 85 -0.13 12.91 23.01
CA LYS A 85 -0.04 12.96 24.48
C LYS A 85 -1.40 13.00 25.19
N LEU A 86 -2.47 13.39 24.49
CA LEU A 86 -3.80 13.61 25.07
C LEU A 86 -4.56 12.31 25.43
N GLU A 87 -4.13 11.13 24.98
CA GLU A 87 -4.82 9.86 25.27
C GLU A 87 -3.93 8.75 25.85
N GLY A 88 -2.85 9.09 26.55
CA GLY A 88 -2.13 8.12 27.39
C GLY A 88 -1.49 6.93 26.66
N MET A 89 -1.29 6.99 25.34
CA MET A 89 -0.55 5.96 24.61
C MET A 89 0.95 6.24 24.65
N VAL A 90 1.62 5.58 25.59
CA VAL A 90 3.07 5.53 25.70
C VAL A 90 3.61 4.63 24.59
N TYR A 91 4.05 5.23 23.49
CA TYR A 91 5.06 4.59 22.63
C TYR A 91 6.42 4.99 23.22
N SER A 92 6.88 4.20 24.20
CA SER A 92 8.27 4.20 24.66
C SER A 92 9.13 3.32 23.76
#